data_AF-A0A067NJZ1-F1
#
_entry.id   AF-A0A067NJZ1-F1
#
_cell.length_a   1.000
_cell.length_b   1.000
_cell.length_c   1.000
_cell.angle_alpha   90.00
_cell.angle_beta   90.00
_cell.angle_gamma   90.00
#
_symmetry.space_group_name_H-M   'P 1'
#
loop_
_entity.id
_entity.type
_entity.pdbx_description
1 polymer ?
#
loop_
_entity_poly.entity_id
_entity_poly.type
_entity_poly.pdbx_seq_one_letter_code
_entity_poly.pdbx_strand_id
1 'polypeptide(L)'
;AGTTGDSHCGSAMCISAIVNDTSVTYILQSTGERSLGWMAMGFGRSMTNSPMVLAWAPSSGGITISQRIATQKVMPTVDSSPPKVATLHNGLSVASGDQPKFAFSVPVNDTTSQWVIYAFGTDVPAAAADASINQHVETGTAQLDLTKALDSSGSSSTNPASSGATSDIPFTPVQRIIVVHAVFCIVGFLLFLPTGALLARYLRTLWPQWFKAHWIVQLGIAGPTIIVGVVLGIYAVHKAGGVHLSTTHRKWGVALFALYFFQCALGALIHFVKPRPKATAYAVHPAARRPLQNYIHAVVGLLTIGLSFYQVRTGYTTEWPLSTGRGDVRMGANIVWYIWVVLLPVLYMLGLALLPRQFKQEAANARNGVKDGEDEDRDRINAPIQTRYRDAF
;
A
#
# COMPACT_ATOMS: atom_id res chain seq x y z
N ALA A 1 -4.73 -48.14 -9.09
CA ALA A 1 -4.36 -46.77 -9.49
C ALA A 1 -3.36 -46.25 -8.46
N GLY A 2 -2.36 -45.47 -8.86
CA GLY A 2 -1.46 -44.82 -7.90
C GLY A 2 -2.21 -43.73 -7.13
N THR A 3 -1.80 -43.44 -5.89
CA THR A 3 -2.29 -42.28 -5.13
C THR A 3 -1.94 -41.00 -5.88
N THR A 4 -2.89 -40.09 -6.03
CA THR A 4 -2.67 -38.78 -6.65
C THR A 4 -2.80 -37.66 -5.63
N GLY A 5 -2.28 -36.48 -5.96
CA GLY A 5 -2.32 -35.33 -5.07
C GLY A 5 -1.22 -34.33 -5.34
N ASP A 6 -1.26 -33.24 -4.59
CA ASP A 6 -0.30 -32.16 -4.71
C ASP A 6 -0.10 -31.47 -3.37
N SER A 7 0.92 -30.62 -3.30
CA SER A 7 1.24 -29.89 -2.09
C SER A 7 1.65 -28.46 -2.37
N HIS A 8 1.45 -27.61 -1.37
CA HIS A 8 1.84 -26.22 -1.42
C HIS A 8 2.34 -25.79 -0.04
N CYS A 9 3.47 -25.08 0.00
CA CYS A 9 4.04 -24.54 1.23
C CYS A 9 4.01 -23.01 1.23
N GLY A 10 3.50 -22.45 2.32
CA GLY A 10 3.83 -21.11 2.77
C GLY A 10 5.13 -21.12 3.60
N SER A 11 5.37 -20.06 4.36
CA SER A 11 6.53 -19.97 5.27
C SER A 11 6.30 -20.74 6.57
N ALA A 12 5.14 -20.58 7.22
CA ALA A 12 4.85 -21.18 8.52
C ALA A 12 4.15 -22.54 8.42
N MET A 13 3.53 -22.85 7.28
CA MET A 13 2.86 -24.14 7.07
C MET A 13 2.86 -24.63 5.63
N CYS A 14 2.75 -25.93 5.48
CA CYS A 14 2.47 -26.62 4.24
C CYS A 14 1.09 -27.27 4.27
N ILE A 15 0.52 -27.41 3.07
CA ILE A 15 -0.69 -28.15 2.79
C ILE A 15 -0.33 -29.27 1.82
N SER A 16 -0.76 -30.48 2.13
CA SER A 16 -0.77 -31.59 1.18
C SER A 16 -2.19 -32.09 0.99
N ALA A 17 -2.55 -32.45 -0.23
CA ALA A 17 -3.75 -33.20 -0.56
C ALA A 17 -3.36 -34.57 -1.10
N ILE A 18 -3.99 -35.62 -0.59
CA ILE A 18 -3.79 -37.00 -1.04
C ILE A 18 -5.17 -37.56 -1.38
N VAL A 19 -5.37 -37.91 -2.65
CA VAL A 19 -6.61 -38.47 -3.16
C VAL A 19 -6.57 -39.99 -3.04
N ASN A 20 -7.59 -40.52 -2.36
CA ASN A 20 -7.94 -41.93 -2.35
C ASN A 20 -9.30 -42.11 -3.04
N ASP A 21 -9.73 -43.35 -3.27
CA ASP A 21 -10.94 -43.67 -4.04
C ASP A 21 -12.24 -43.02 -3.48
N THR A 22 -12.29 -42.74 -2.18
CA THR A 22 -13.51 -42.25 -1.49
C THR A 22 -13.36 -40.87 -0.85
N SER A 23 -12.13 -40.38 -0.68
CA SER A 23 -11.87 -39.14 0.06
C SER A 23 -10.56 -38.47 -0.36
N VAL A 24 -10.49 -37.16 -0.13
CA VAL A 24 -9.26 -36.39 -0.20
C VAL A 24 -8.79 -36.13 1.23
N THR A 25 -7.61 -36.62 1.57
CA THR A 25 -6.95 -36.35 2.86
C THR A 25 -6.09 -35.11 2.73
N TYR A 26 -6.38 -34.10 3.55
CA TYR A 26 -5.58 -32.90 3.67
C TYR A 26 -4.72 -32.96 4.92
N ILE A 27 -3.44 -32.59 4.78
CA ILE A 27 -2.48 -32.49 5.88
C ILE A 27 -2.02 -31.04 5.97
N LEU A 28 -2.30 -30.39 7.10
CA LEU A 28 -1.80 -29.08 7.46
C LEU A 28 -0.58 -29.30 8.36
N GLN A 29 0.61 -28.90 7.93
CA GLN A 29 1.83 -29.14 8.68
C GLN A 29 2.58 -27.84 8.94
N SER A 30 2.97 -27.60 10.18
CA SER A 30 3.86 -26.49 10.52
C SER A 30 5.27 -26.75 9.98
N THR A 31 5.94 -25.70 9.53
CA THR A 31 7.37 -25.74 9.17
C THR A 31 8.29 -25.60 10.37
N GLY A 32 7.76 -25.25 11.55
CA GLY A 32 8.54 -24.95 12.75
C GLY A 32 9.12 -23.54 12.81
N GLU A 33 8.93 -22.71 11.77
CA GLU A 33 9.40 -21.31 11.77
C GLU A 33 8.72 -20.44 12.83
N ARG A 34 7.52 -20.82 13.29
CA ARG A 34 6.72 -20.11 14.28
C ARG A 34 6.03 -21.10 15.23
N SER A 35 5.78 -20.66 16.46
CA SER A 35 5.01 -21.45 17.44
C SER A 35 3.59 -21.70 16.92
N LEU A 36 3.16 -22.96 16.89
CA LEU A 36 1.84 -23.34 16.42
C LEU A 36 0.77 -23.05 17.48
N GLY A 37 -0.21 -22.22 17.11
CA GLY A 37 -1.47 -22.08 17.84
C GLY A 37 -2.60 -22.84 17.13
N TRP A 38 -2.83 -22.51 15.85
CA TRP A 38 -3.84 -23.16 15.01
C TRP A 38 -3.45 -23.08 13.52
N MET A 39 -3.93 -24.03 12.73
CA MET A 39 -3.84 -24.02 11.27
C MET A 39 -5.21 -24.14 10.65
N ALA A 40 -5.39 -23.55 9.47
CA ALA A 40 -6.63 -23.64 8.73
C ALA A 40 -6.42 -23.78 7.23
N MET A 41 -7.40 -24.43 6.60
CA MET A 41 -7.58 -24.47 5.16
C MET A 41 -9.01 -24.04 4.83
N GLY A 42 -9.20 -23.22 3.81
CA GLY A 42 -10.50 -22.94 3.21
C GLY A 42 -10.59 -23.43 1.77
N PHE A 43 -11.77 -23.89 1.36
CA PHE A 43 -12.06 -24.35 0.00
C PHE A 43 -12.54 -23.18 -0.86
N GLY A 44 -11.60 -22.45 -1.47
CA GLY A 44 -11.90 -21.31 -2.32
C GLY A 44 -10.69 -20.41 -2.55
N ARG A 45 -10.94 -19.20 -3.05
CA ARG A 45 -9.90 -18.22 -3.47
C ARG A 45 -9.74 -17.04 -2.53
N SER A 46 -10.64 -16.89 -1.56
CA SER A 46 -10.68 -15.78 -0.60
C SER A 46 -11.42 -16.19 0.66
N MET A 47 -11.11 -15.57 1.80
CA MET A 47 -11.77 -15.88 3.08
C MET A 47 -13.30 -15.77 3.01
N THR A 48 -13.79 -14.73 2.34
CA THR A 48 -15.23 -14.52 2.14
C THR A 48 -15.86 -15.67 1.36
N ASN A 49 -16.93 -16.23 1.92
CA ASN A 49 -17.76 -17.30 1.38
C ASN A 49 -17.03 -18.60 1.03
N SER A 50 -15.84 -18.83 1.61
CA SER A 50 -15.16 -20.13 1.52
C SER A 50 -15.42 -20.94 2.79
N PRO A 51 -15.96 -22.16 2.69
CA PRO A 51 -15.99 -23.10 3.81
C PRO A 51 -14.56 -23.44 4.24
N MET A 52 -14.32 -23.50 5.54
CA MET A 52 -13.00 -23.69 6.15
C MET A 52 -13.00 -24.83 7.13
N VAL A 53 -11.84 -25.47 7.26
CA VAL A 53 -11.50 -26.42 8.31
C VAL A 53 -10.31 -25.86 9.07
N LEU A 54 -10.52 -25.60 10.36
CA LEU A 54 -9.50 -25.18 11.31
C LEU A 54 -9.14 -26.38 12.17
N ALA A 55 -7.87 -26.47 12.57
CA ALA A 55 -7.39 -27.49 13.48
C ALA A 55 -6.37 -26.91 14.47
N TRP A 56 -6.49 -27.34 15.73
CA TRP A 56 -5.54 -26.98 16.80
C TRP A 56 -5.53 -28.04 17.89
N ALA A 57 -4.49 -28.01 18.71
CA ALA A 57 -4.37 -28.85 19.90
C ALA A 57 -4.56 -27.98 21.15
N PRO A 58 -5.71 -28.03 21.83
CA PRO A 58 -5.94 -27.23 23.03
C PRO A 58 -5.09 -27.73 24.21
N SER A 59 -4.87 -26.87 25.20
CA SER A 59 -4.10 -27.22 26.41
C SER A 59 -4.72 -28.36 27.24
N SER A 60 -6.04 -28.60 27.09
CA SER A 60 -6.75 -29.73 27.70
C SER A 60 -6.37 -31.10 27.09
N GLY A 61 -5.61 -31.10 25.99
CA GLY A 61 -5.26 -32.30 25.23
C GLY A 61 -6.24 -32.61 24.09
N GLY A 62 -5.82 -33.52 23.21
CA GLY A 62 -6.53 -33.88 21.99
C GLY A 62 -6.31 -32.90 20.84
N ILE A 63 -7.10 -33.06 19.78
CA ILE A 63 -7.11 -32.17 18.61
C ILE A 63 -8.56 -31.76 18.37
N THR A 64 -8.78 -30.46 18.25
CA THR A 64 -10.07 -29.90 17.85
C THR A 64 -10.01 -29.61 16.36
N ILE A 65 -11.03 -30.07 15.63
CA ILE A 65 -11.34 -29.54 14.29
C ILE A 65 -12.58 -28.67 14.37
N SER A 66 -12.60 -27.60 13.58
CA SER A 66 -13.76 -26.73 13.48
C SER A 66 -14.02 -26.38 12.03
N GLN A 67 -15.25 -26.66 11.58
CA GLN A 67 -15.71 -26.25 10.26
C GLN A 67 -16.40 -24.90 10.36
N ARG A 68 -15.90 -23.91 9.63
CA ARG A 68 -16.35 -22.52 9.73
C ARG A 68 -16.54 -21.87 8.38
N ILE A 69 -17.27 -20.77 8.36
CA ILE A 69 -17.43 -19.91 7.18
C ILE A 69 -17.44 -18.45 7.62
N ALA A 70 -17.02 -17.54 6.74
CA ALA A 70 -17.15 -16.10 6.95
C ALA A 70 -17.77 -15.44 5.72
N THR A 71 -18.73 -14.54 5.93
CA THR A 71 -19.33 -13.73 4.85
C THR A 71 -18.51 -12.50 4.48
N GLN A 72 -17.48 -12.20 5.27
CA GLN A 72 -16.56 -11.08 5.13
C GLN A 72 -15.19 -11.48 5.69
N LYS A 73 -14.22 -10.56 5.68
CA LYS A 73 -12.91 -10.75 6.35
C LYS A 73 -12.99 -10.50 7.85
N VAL A 74 -13.88 -11.24 8.51
CA VAL A 74 -14.10 -11.22 9.97
C VAL A 74 -13.89 -12.63 10.51
N MET A 75 -13.76 -12.78 11.83
CA MET A 75 -13.61 -14.10 12.46
C MET A 75 -14.70 -15.06 11.93
N PRO A 76 -14.32 -16.20 11.34
CA PRO A 76 -15.29 -17.14 10.79
C PRO A 76 -16.05 -17.81 11.94
N THR A 77 -17.33 -18.10 11.71
CA THR A 77 -18.22 -18.77 12.67
C THR A 77 -18.45 -20.21 12.26
N VAL A 78 -18.77 -21.08 13.22
CA VAL A 78 -19.06 -22.50 12.95
C VAL A 78 -20.17 -22.62 11.93
N ASP A 79 -19.93 -23.45 10.93
CA ASP A 79 -20.93 -23.84 9.93
C ASP A 79 -21.57 -25.15 10.39
N SER A 80 -22.86 -25.11 10.71
CA SER A 80 -23.61 -26.29 11.18
C SER A 80 -23.95 -27.26 10.05
N SER A 81 -23.79 -26.87 8.78
CA SER A 81 -24.09 -27.70 7.61
C SER A 81 -23.06 -27.46 6.50
N PRO A 82 -21.78 -27.79 6.72
CA PRO A 82 -20.71 -27.50 5.77
C PRO A 82 -20.90 -28.30 4.47
N PRO A 83 -20.66 -27.70 3.29
CA PRO A 83 -20.79 -28.39 2.00
C PRO A 83 -19.91 -29.63 1.85
N LYS A 84 -18.77 -29.66 2.56
CA LYS A 84 -17.87 -30.79 2.66
C LYS A 84 -17.64 -31.08 4.13
N VAL A 85 -18.16 -32.19 4.66
CA VAL A 85 -17.92 -32.58 6.05
C VAL A 85 -16.47 -33.05 6.19
N ALA A 86 -15.74 -32.47 7.13
CA ALA A 86 -14.36 -32.81 7.42
C ALA A 86 -14.30 -33.78 8.59
N THR A 87 -13.52 -34.85 8.43
CA THR A 87 -13.33 -35.88 9.46
C THR A 87 -11.87 -35.88 9.90
N LEU A 88 -11.62 -35.71 11.20
CA LEU A 88 -10.27 -35.73 11.76
C LEU A 88 -9.61 -37.10 11.53
N HIS A 89 -8.36 -37.09 11.08
CA HIS A 89 -7.54 -38.28 10.93
C HIS A 89 -6.49 -38.37 12.05
N ASN A 90 -6.89 -38.93 13.19
CA ASN A 90 -6.04 -39.02 14.39
C ASN A 90 -4.68 -39.68 14.12
N GLY A 91 -4.64 -40.79 13.36
CA GLY A 91 -3.40 -41.52 13.09
C GLY A 91 -2.39 -40.78 12.21
N LEU A 92 -2.80 -39.70 11.52
CA LEU A 92 -1.91 -38.87 10.69
C LEU A 92 -1.65 -37.51 11.33
N SER A 93 -2.31 -37.20 12.44
CA SER A 93 -2.17 -35.95 13.16
C SER A 93 -1.18 -36.10 14.31
N VAL A 94 -0.25 -35.17 14.43
CA VAL A 94 0.78 -35.13 15.47
C VAL A 94 0.81 -33.70 16.01
N ALA A 95 0.30 -33.51 17.23
CA ALA A 95 0.16 -32.19 17.86
C ALA A 95 1.44 -31.68 18.56
N SER A 96 2.48 -32.51 18.64
CA SER A 96 3.72 -32.26 19.38
C SER A 96 4.96 -32.30 18.48
N GLY A 97 6.09 -31.76 18.97
CA GLY A 97 7.35 -31.70 18.24
C GLY A 97 7.55 -30.38 17.49
N ASP A 98 8.65 -30.28 16.74
CA ASP A 98 9.06 -29.03 16.08
C ASP A 98 8.24 -28.70 14.83
N GLN A 99 7.58 -29.69 14.23
CA GLN A 99 6.74 -29.55 13.04
C GLN A 99 5.41 -30.29 13.20
N PRO A 100 4.51 -29.84 14.10
CA PRO A 100 3.25 -30.52 14.30
C PRO A 100 2.39 -30.47 13.03
N LYS A 101 1.53 -31.48 12.87
CA LYS A 101 0.63 -31.61 11.72
C LYS A 101 -0.78 -32.05 12.13
N PHE A 102 -1.77 -31.54 11.42
CA PHE A 102 -3.17 -31.92 11.57
C PHE A 102 -3.69 -32.45 10.24
N ALA A 103 -4.27 -33.64 10.26
CA ALA A 103 -4.79 -34.29 9.09
C ALA A 103 -6.30 -34.48 9.20
N PHE A 104 -7.03 -34.19 8.13
CA PHE A 104 -8.46 -34.45 8.03
C PHE A 104 -8.81 -34.91 6.62
N SER A 105 -9.91 -35.64 6.46
CA SER A 105 -10.43 -36.04 5.17
C SER A 105 -11.75 -35.36 4.85
N VAL A 106 -12.02 -35.18 3.56
CA VAL A 106 -13.33 -34.78 3.04
C VAL A 106 -13.74 -35.75 1.92
N PRO A 107 -15.05 -35.93 1.66
CA PRO A 107 -15.51 -36.73 0.54
C PRO A 107 -14.93 -36.25 -0.79
N VAL A 108 -14.55 -37.18 -1.66
CA VAL A 108 -14.10 -36.86 -3.02
C VAL A 108 -15.27 -36.30 -3.84
N ASN A 109 -14.97 -35.43 -4.79
CA ASN A 109 -15.89 -34.91 -5.78
C ASN A 109 -15.17 -34.80 -7.14
N ASP A 110 -15.87 -34.37 -8.18
CA ASP A 110 -15.29 -34.23 -9.54
C ASP A 110 -14.24 -33.10 -9.67
N THR A 111 -13.83 -32.48 -8.55
CA THR A 111 -12.82 -31.41 -8.56
C THR A 111 -11.43 -32.00 -8.71
N THR A 112 -10.83 -31.82 -9.87
CA THR A 112 -9.43 -32.21 -10.15
C THR A 112 -8.44 -31.09 -9.83
N SER A 113 -8.89 -29.83 -9.80
CA SER A 113 -8.08 -28.68 -9.45
C SER A 113 -8.74 -27.89 -8.32
N GLN A 114 -8.14 -27.94 -7.14
CA GLN A 114 -8.73 -27.41 -5.91
C GLN A 114 -8.05 -26.09 -5.52
N TRP A 115 -8.79 -24.98 -5.63
CA TRP A 115 -8.37 -23.74 -4.98
C TRP A 115 -8.52 -23.87 -3.47
N VAL A 116 -7.46 -23.51 -2.76
CA VAL A 116 -7.44 -23.43 -1.31
C VAL A 116 -6.91 -22.08 -0.85
N ILE A 117 -7.41 -21.63 0.30
CA ILE A 117 -6.76 -20.61 1.12
C ILE A 117 -6.24 -21.28 2.37
N TYR A 118 -5.20 -20.69 2.96
CA TYR A 118 -4.61 -21.22 4.18
C TYR A 118 -4.28 -20.12 5.16
N ALA A 119 -4.23 -20.48 6.44
CA ALA A 119 -3.92 -19.54 7.50
C ALA A 119 -3.25 -20.24 8.69
N PHE A 120 -2.31 -19.53 9.31
CA PHE A 120 -1.55 -19.98 10.47
C PHE A 120 -1.67 -18.96 11.60
N GLY A 121 -2.03 -19.39 12.80
CA GLY A 121 -2.09 -18.58 14.00
C GLY A 121 -1.17 -19.13 15.10
N THR A 122 -0.67 -18.23 15.96
CA THR A 122 0.30 -18.55 17.01
C THR A 122 -0.33 -18.75 18.39
N ASP A 123 -1.56 -18.26 18.59
CA ASP A 123 -2.26 -18.36 19.86
C ASP A 123 -3.15 -19.60 19.87
N VAL A 124 -2.97 -20.48 20.86
CA VAL A 124 -3.76 -21.71 21.01
C VAL A 124 -5.19 -21.35 21.44
N PRO A 125 -6.22 -21.68 20.65
CA PRO A 125 -7.61 -21.44 21.05
C PRO A 125 -8.07 -22.38 22.17
N ALA A 126 -9.22 -22.06 22.79
CA ALA A 126 -9.90 -22.98 23.70
C ALA A 126 -10.35 -24.26 22.98
N ALA A 127 -10.69 -25.32 23.73
CA ALA A 127 -10.99 -26.63 23.16
C ALA A 127 -12.27 -26.70 22.30
N ALA A 128 -13.22 -25.79 22.51
CA ALA A 128 -14.52 -25.82 21.83
C ALA A 128 -14.41 -25.48 20.34
N ALA A 129 -15.18 -26.16 19.48
CA ALA A 129 -15.14 -25.93 18.03
C ALA A 129 -15.52 -24.49 17.65
N ASP A 130 -16.30 -23.78 18.45
CA ASP A 130 -16.70 -22.38 18.26
C ASP A 130 -15.79 -21.36 18.97
N ALA A 131 -14.68 -21.81 19.58
CA ALA A 131 -13.77 -20.94 20.31
C ALA A 131 -13.31 -19.72 19.50
N SER A 132 -13.20 -18.57 20.17
CA SER A 132 -12.59 -17.39 19.60
C SER A 132 -11.15 -17.66 19.18
N ILE A 133 -10.79 -17.20 17.99
CA ILE A 133 -9.44 -17.30 17.46
C ILE A 133 -8.90 -15.91 17.20
N ASN A 134 -7.63 -15.69 17.50
CA ASN A 134 -6.93 -14.49 17.09
C ASN A 134 -6.66 -14.52 15.59
N GLN A 135 -6.50 -13.34 14.99
CA GLN A 135 -6.21 -13.22 13.57
C GLN A 135 -4.89 -13.96 13.24
N HIS A 136 -4.91 -14.72 12.15
CA HIS A 136 -3.73 -15.42 11.66
C HIS A 136 -2.55 -14.48 11.43
N VAL A 137 -1.33 -14.97 11.67
CA VAL A 137 -0.08 -14.25 11.39
C VAL A 137 0.44 -14.49 9.98
N GLU A 138 -0.01 -15.57 9.34
CA GLU A 138 0.27 -15.89 7.94
C GLU A 138 -1.00 -16.38 7.25
N THR A 139 -1.15 -16.01 5.98
CA THR A 139 -2.21 -16.56 5.12
C THR A 139 -1.77 -16.56 3.65
N GLY A 140 -2.35 -17.44 2.86
CA GLY A 140 -2.11 -17.48 1.43
C GLY A 140 -3.25 -18.14 0.65
N THR A 141 -3.04 -18.25 -0.65
CA THR A 141 -3.96 -18.90 -1.60
C THR A 141 -3.14 -19.75 -2.53
N ALA A 142 -3.58 -20.98 -2.77
CA ALA A 142 -2.94 -21.94 -3.63
C ALA A 142 -3.97 -22.69 -4.48
N GLN A 143 -3.50 -23.32 -5.55
CA GLN A 143 -4.29 -24.24 -6.35
C GLN A 143 -3.55 -25.57 -6.34
N LEU A 144 -4.22 -26.63 -5.90
CA LEU A 144 -3.67 -27.98 -5.83
C LEU A 144 -4.17 -28.77 -7.03
N ASP A 145 -3.26 -29.47 -7.71
CA ASP A 145 -3.61 -30.41 -8.78
C ASP A 145 -3.82 -31.82 -8.19
N LEU A 146 -5.08 -32.21 -8.02
CA LEU A 146 -5.44 -33.48 -7.40
C LEU A 146 -5.18 -34.71 -8.30
N THR A 147 -4.77 -34.49 -9.56
CA THR A 147 -4.53 -35.58 -10.54
C THR A 147 -3.06 -35.98 -10.66
N LYS A 148 -2.16 -35.18 -10.11
CA LYS A 148 -0.72 -35.42 -10.16
C LYS A 148 -0.37 -36.71 -9.42
N ALA A 149 0.37 -37.60 -10.08
CA ALA A 149 0.81 -38.86 -9.46
C ALA A 149 1.78 -38.58 -8.29
N LEU A 150 1.55 -39.23 -7.16
CA LEU A 150 2.50 -39.26 -6.04
C LEU A 150 3.34 -40.53 -6.17
N ASP A 151 4.67 -40.39 -6.24
CA ASP A 151 5.57 -41.53 -6.43
C ASP A 151 5.45 -42.53 -5.26
N SER A 152 5.20 -43.81 -5.58
CA SER A 152 4.93 -44.91 -4.64
C SER A 152 6.13 -45.38 -3.81
N SER A 153 7.18 -44.57 -3.69
CA SER A 153 8.46 -44.94 -3.07
C SER A 153 8.57 -44.44 -1.62
N GLY A 154 7.89 -45.14 -0.69
CA GLY A 154 8.35 -45.26 0.69
C GLY A 154 7.84 -44.23 1.72
N SER A 155 7.04 -44.75 2.66
CA SER A 155 6.61 -44.18 3.95
C SER A 155 5.37 -43.27 3.92
N SER A 156 4.40 -43.67 4.75
CA SER A 156 3.21 -42.98 5.25
C SER A 156 3.51 -41.69 6.05
N SER A 157 4.62 -41.03 5.72
CA SER A 157 5.04 -39.74 6.23
C SER A 157 5.44 -38.86 5.04
N THR A 158 4.45 -38.39 4.28
CA THR A 158 4.62 -37.15 3.54
C THR A 158 4.95 -36.09 4.59
N ASN A 159 6.22 -35.72 4.66
CA ASN A 159 6.71 -34.64 5.51
C ASN A 159 6.87 -33.45 4.55
N PRO A 160 5.78 -32.75 4.15
CA PRO A 160 5.85 -31.65 3.18
C PRO A 160 6.83 -30.54 3.59
N ALA A 161 7.18 -30.43 4.88
CA ALA A 161 8.21 -29.52 5.36
C ALA A 161 9.66 -29.97 5.08
N SER A 162 9.90 -31.19 4.58
CA SER A 162 11.26 -31.68 4.24
C SER A 162 11.74 -31.21 2.86
N SER A 163 10.88 -30.57 2.08
CA SER A 163 11.28 -29.87 0.85
C SER A 163 11.65 -28.44 1.21
N GLY A 164 12.91 -28.23 1.59
CA GLY A 164 13.53 -26.91 1.80
C GLY A 164 13.68 -26.08 0.52
N ALA A 165 12.64 -26.03 -0.31
CA ALA A 165 12.57 -25.15 -1.45
C ALA A 165 12.12 -23.78 -0.95
N THR A 166 13.08 -22.86 -0.81
CA THR A 166 12.83 -21.41 -0.85
C THR A 166 12.22 -21.07 -2.21
N SER A 167 10.96 -21.42 -2.40
CA SER A 167 10.22 -21.14 -3.61
C SER A 167 9.80 -19.68 -3.51
N ASP A 168 10.34 -18.82 -4.37
CA ASP A 168 9.86 -17.46 -4.54
C ASP A 168 8.35 -17.51 -4.84
N ILE A 169 7.51 -17.36 -3.81
CA ILE A 169 6.06 -17.53 -3.92
C ILE A 169 5.54 -16.49 -4.92
N PRO A 170 5.04 -16.90 -6.11
CA PRO A 170 4.62 -15.96 -7.13
C PRO A 170 3.47 -15.09 -6.61
N PHE A 171 3.46 -13.81 -6.98
CA PHE A 171 2.41 -12.89 -6.54
C PHE A 171 1.05 -13.28 -7.14
N THR A 172 0.02 -13.29 -6.29
CA THR A 172 -1.38 -13.40 -6.74
C THR A 172 -1.78 -12.18 -7.57
N PRO A 173 -2.85 -12.26 -8.38
CA PRO A 173 -3.31 -11.12 -9.18
C PRO A 173 -3.60 -9.87 -8.35
N VAL A 174 -4.12 -10.01 -7.13
CA VAL A 174 -4.37 -8.87 -6.23
C VAL A 174 -3.06 -8.34 -5.65
N GLN A 175 -2.14 -9.21 -5.24
CA GLN A 175 -0.82 -8.80 -4.76
C GLN A 175 -0.03 -8.03 -5.84
N ARG A 176 -0.13 -8.43 -7.11
CA ARG A 176 0.48 -7.68 -8.23
C ARG A 176 -0.09 -6.26 -8.33
N ILE A 177 -1.41 -6.09 -8.18
CA ILE A 177 -2.04 -4.76 -8.19
C ILE A 177 -1.53 -3.91 -7.01
N ILE A 178 -1.41 -4.49 -5.82
CA ILE A 178 -0.86 -3.80 -4.63
C ILE A 178 0.59 -3.36 -4.88
N VAL A 179 1.42 -4.21 -5.50
CA VAL A 179 2.80 -3.85 -5.87
C VAL A 179 2.81 -2.70 -6.87
N VAL A 180 1.97 -2.73 -7.91
CA VAL A 180 1.90 -1.64 -8.89
C VAL A 180 1.41 -0.34 -8.24
N HIS A 181 0.39 -0.40 -7.37
CA HIS A 181 -0.02 0.73 -6.53
C HIS A 181 1.17 1.32 -5.77
N ALA A 182 1.94 0.48 -5.06
CA ALA A 182 3.09 0.92 -4.29
C ALA A 182 4.16 1.59 -5.17
N VAL A 183 4.48 1.02 -6.33
CA VAL A 183 5.46 1.59 -7.27
C VAL A 183 5.00 2.98 -7.74
N PHE A 184 3.77 3.11 -8.24
CA PHE A 184 3.25 4.38 -8.71
C PHE A 184 3.16 5.43 -7.58
N CYS A 185 2.75 5.03 -6.37
CA CYS A 185 2.70 5.96 -5.24
C CYS A 185 4.09 6.40 -4.77
N ILE A 186 5.09 5.51 -4.73
CA ILE A 186 6.47 5.87 -4.39
C ILE A 186 7.05 6.82 -5.46
N VAL A 187 6.91 6.48 -6.74
CA VAL A 187 7.41 7.32 -7.84
C VAL A 187 6.71 8.69 -7.85
N GLY A 188 5.39 8.72 -7.69
CA GLY A 188 4.63 9.97 -7.63
C GLY A 188 5.02 10.83 -6.43
N PHE A 189 4.87 10.29 -5.22
CA PHE A 189 4.99 11.06 -3.99
C PHE A 189 6.42 11.26 -3.47
N LEU A 190 7.33 10.30 -3.69
CA LEU A 190 8.69 10.34 -3.13
C LEU A 190 9.76 10.67 -4.19
N LEU A 191 9.46 10.55 -5.48
CA LEU A 191 10.36 11.00 -6.54
C LEU A 191 9.88 12.31 -7.18
N PHE A 192 8.70 12.33 -7.81
CA PHE A 192 8.29 13.51 -8.59
C PHE A 192 7.92 14.72 -7.73
N LEU A 193 7.13 14.57 -6.65
CA LEU A 193 6.79 15.72 -5.80
C LEU A 193 8.02 16.41 -5.18
N PRO A 194 8.99 15.68 -4.59
CA PRO A 194 10.19 16.29 -4.03
C PRO A 194 11.10 16.86 -5.13
N THR A 195 11.20 16.19 -6.28
CA THR A 195 11.94 16.73 -7.43
C THR A 195 11.36 18.06 -7.89
N GLY A 196 10.04 18.17 -8.01
CA GLY A 196 9.36 19.43 -8.36
C GLY A 196 9.61 20.52 -7.31
N ALA A 197 9.63 20.17 -6.02
CA ALA A 197 9.94 21.11 -4.95
C ALA A 197 11.40 21.59 -4.97
N LEU A 198 12.36 20.69 -5.17
CA LEU A 198 13.79 21.01 -5.30
C LEU A 198 14.05 21.83 -6.57
N LEU A 199 13.44 21.47 -7.70
CA LEU A 199 13.50 22.22 -8.95
C LEU A 199 13.10 23.68 -8.72
N ALA A 200 11.96 23.92 -8.05
CA ALA A 200 11.51 25.27 -7.73
C ALA A 200 12.42 25.98 -6.71
N ARG A 201 13.12 25.24 -5.84
CA ARG A 201 14.06 25.81 -4.88
C ARG A 201 15.34 26.30 -5.56
N TYR A 202 15.96 25.45 -6.38
CA TYR A 202 17.24 25.77 -7.02
C TYR A 202 17.09 26.65 -8.26
N LEU A 203 16.17 26.30 -9.16
CA LEU A 203 16.09 26.95 -10.47
C LEU A 203 15.41 28.32 -10.43
N ARG A 204 14.69 28.67 -9.36
CA ARG A 204 14.06 30.00 -9.23
C ARG A 204 15.06 31.16 -9.36
N THR A 205 16.30 30.94 -8.93
CA THR A 205 17.35 31.97 -8.99
C THR A 205 18.23 31.90 -10.24
N LEU A 206 18.08 30.83 -11.05
CA LEU A 206 18.98 30.46 -12.14
C LEU A 206 18.30 30.46 -13.51
N TRP A 207 17.00 30.15 -13.59
CA TRP A 207 16.31 29.94 -14.85
C TRP A 207 14.88 30.51 -14.86
N PRO A 208 14.53 31.43 -15.78
CA PRO A 208 13.21 32.09 -15.80
C PRO A 208 12.01 31.15 -15.98
N GLN A 209 12.19 30.01 -16.64
CA GLN A 209 11.11 29.04 -16.89
C GLN A 209 10.94 28.01 -15.75
N TRP A 210 11.58 28.24 -14.58
CA TRP A 210 11.47 27.34 -13.41
C TRP A 210 10.02 27.04 -13.03
N PHE A 211 9.12 28.02 -13.16
CA PHE A 211 7.70 27.84 -12.83
C PHE A 211 7.05 26.87 -13.82
N LYS A 212 7.37 27.00 -15.13
CA LYS A 212 6.87 26.08 -16.16
C LYS A 212 7.29 24.64 -15.87
N ALA A 213 8.57 24.44 -15.58
CA ALA A 213 9.07 23.12 -15.24
C ALA A 213 8.49 22.59 -13.92
N HIS A 214 8.30 23.45 -12.89
CA HIS A 214 7.67 23.05 -11.64
C HIS A 214 6.25 22.54 -11.86
N TRP A 215 5.38 23.30 -12.55
CA TRP A 215 3.99 22.85 -12.74
C TRP A 215 3.91 21.61 -13.64
N ILE A 216 4.78 21.46 -14.65
CA ILE A 216 4.83 20.25 -15.49
C ILE A 216 5.19 19.03 -14.65
N VAL A 217 6.23 19.12 -13.81
CA VAL A 217 6.62 18.00 -12.95
C VAL A 217 5.52 17.65 -11.96
N GLN A 218 4.88 18.65 -11.32
CA GLN A 218 3.84 18.39 -10.32
C GLN A 218 2.52 17.92 -10.94
N LEU A 219 1.95 18.64 -11.90
CA LEU A 219 0.64 18.33 -12.46
C LEU A 219 0.71 17.41 -13.68
N GLY A 220 1.67 17.64 -14.58
CA GLY A 220 1.78 16.88 -15.84
C GLY A 220 2.33 15.47 -15.65
N ILE A 221 3.22 15.28 -14.68
CA ILE A 221 3.90 13.99 -14.44
C ILE A 221 3.47 13.35 -13.12
N ALA A 222 3.63 14.06 -11.99
CA ALA A 222 3.29 13.49 -10.68
C ALA A 222 1.78 13.23 -10.56
N GLY A 223 0.93 14.14 -11.02
CA GLY A 223 -0.53 14.00 -11.00
C GLY A 223 -1.05 12.68 -11.57
N PRO A 224 -0.84 12.39 -12.87
CA PRO A 224 -1.27 11.12 -13.47
C PRO A 224 -0.69 9.90 -12.75
N THR A 225 0.58 9.96 -12.36
CA THR A 225 1.26 8.87 -11.65
C THR A 225 0.58 8.58 -10.29
N ILE A 226 0.31 9.63 -9.51
CA ILE A 226 -0.36 9.54 -8.21
C ILE A 226 -1.79 9.04 -8.38
N ILE A 227 -2.53 9.56 -9.35
CA ILE A 227 -3.92 9.14 -9.62
C ILE A 227 -3.96 7.64 -9.92
N VAL A 228 -3.12 7.16 -10.85
CA VAL A 228 -3.04 5.72 -11.18
C VAL A 228 -2.71 4.90 -9.95
N GLY A 229 -1.69 5.31 -9.19
CA GLY A 229 -1.32 4.64 -7.94
C GLY A 229 -2.51 4.52 -6.98
N VAL A 230 -3.14 5.64 -6.62
CA VAL A 230 -4.26 5.65 -5.66
C VAL A 230 -5.46 4.86 -6.16
N VAL A 231 -5.84 5.00 -7.44
CA VAL A 231 -6.95 4.23 -8.03
C VAL A 231 -6.67 2.72 -7.95
N LEU A 232 -5.45 2.27 -8.24
CA LEU A 232 -5.09 0.85 -8.12
C LEU A 232 -5.16 0.36 -6.67
N GLY A 233 -4.82 1.20 -5.69
CA GLY A 233 -4.97 0.88 -4.27
C GLY A 233 -6.43 0.66 -3.87
N ILE A 234 -7.33 1.56 -4.30
CA ILE A 234 -8.78 1.43 -4.08
C ILE A 234 -9.32 0.18 -4.79
N TYR A 235 -8.91 -0.05 -6.03
CA TYR A 235 -9.30 -1.21 -6.82
C TYR A 235 -8.83 -2.53 -6.19
N ALA A 236 -7.63 -2.57 -5.59
CA ALA A 236 -7.12 -3.75 -4.89
C ALA A 236 -8.02 -4.12 -3.69
N VAL A 237 -8.48 -3.12 -2.91
CA VAL A 237 -9.41 -3.35 -1.80
C VAL A 237 -10.74 -3.93 -2.30
N HIS A 238 -11.30 -3.33 -3.36
CA HIS A 238 -12.55 -3.78 -3.97
C HIS A 238 -12.43 -5.23 -4.48
N LYS A 239 -11.40 -5.53 -5.28
CA LYS A 239 -11.16 -6.85 -5.85
C LYS A 239 -10.90 -7.91 -4.78
N ALA A 240 -10.33 -7.51 -3.65
CA ALA A 240 -10.10 -8.40 -2.51
C ALA A 240 -11.34 -8.59 -1.62
N GLY A 241 -12.48 -7.98 -1.94
CA GLY A 241 -13.68 -7.98 -1.07
C GLY A 241 -13.42 -7.34 0.29
N GLY A 242 -12.49 -6.38 0.37
CA GLY A 242 -12.11 -5.70 1.61
C GLY A 242 -12.99 -4.49 1.90
N VAL A 243 -13.05 -4.11 3.19
CA VAL A 243 -13.70 -2.87 3.61
C VAL A 243 -12.81 -1.66 3.29
N HIS A 244 -13.37 -0.67 2.60
CA HIS A 244 -12.68 0.58 2.31
C HIS A 244 -12.42 1.38 3.60
N LEU A 245 -11.28 2.08 3.65
CA LEU A 245 -10.91 2.95 4.79
C LEU A 245 -10.83 2.24 6.16
N SER A 246 -10.65 0.92 6.19
CA SER A 246 -10.61 0.15 7.43
C SER A 246 -9.29 0.28 8.21
N THR A 247 -8.21 0.70 7.56
CA THR A 247 -6.88 0.81 8.17
C THR A 247 -6.39 2.26 8.21
N THR A 248 -5.44 2.54 9.10
CA THR A 248 -4.76 3.84 9.19
C THR A 248 -4.13 4.24 7.85
N HIS A 249 -3.47 3.31 7.16
CA HIS A 249 -2.87 3.56 5.85
C HIS A 249 -3.92 3.97 4.81
N ARG A 250 -5.06 3.29 4.74
CA ARG A 250 -6.13 3.62 3.77
C ARG A 250 -6.74 5.01 4.04
N LYS A 251 -6.97 5.34 5.31
CA LYS A 251 -7.51 6.64 5.73
C LYS A 251 -6.57 7.79 5.38
N TRP A 252 -5.30 7.67 5.79
CA TRP A 252 -4.30 8.70 5.51
C TRP A 252 -3.94 8.78 4.02
N GLY A 253 -4.01 7.67 3.28
CA GLY A 253 -3.81 7.69 1.82
C GLY A 253 -4.82 8.56 1.09
N VAL A 254 -6.12 8.45 1.44
CA VAL A 254 -7.17 9.32 0.86
C VAL A 254 -7.01 10.77 1.32
N ALA A 255 -6.70 11.00 2.60
CA ALA A 255 -6.45 12.36 3.11
C ALA A 255 -5.26 13.03 2.38
N LEU A 256 -4.17 12.28 2.15
CA LEU A 256 -2.99 12.76 1.43
C LEU A 256 -3.29 13.03 -0.04
N PHE A 257 -4.13 12.21 -0.67
CA PHE A 257 -4.59 12.42 -2.06
C PHE A 257 -5.43 13.69 -2.19
N ALA A 258 -6.34 13.95 -1.25
CA ALA A 258 -7.08 15.21 -1.17
C ALA A 258 -6.15 16.41 -0.94
N LEU A 259 -5.16 16.26 -0.05
CA LEU A 259 -4.16 17.29 0.24
C LEU A 259 -3.32 17.65 -0.98
N TYR A 260 -2.98 16.66 -1.82
CA TYR A 260 -2.30 16.89 -3.10
C TYR A 260 -3.11 17.80 -4.03
N PHE A 261 -4.41 17.52 -4.22
CA PHE A 261 -5.25 18.40 -5.05
C PHE A 261 -5.43 19.79 -4.45
N PHE A 262 -5.58 19.87 -3.12
CA PHE A 262 -5.62 21.15 -2.42
C PHE A 262 -4.35 21.97 -2.67
N GLN A 263 -3.18 21.33 -2.60
CA GLN A 263 -1.89 21.95 -2.89
C GLN A 263 -1.79 22.45 -4.34
N CYS A 264 -2.29 21.67 -5.30
CA CYS A 264 -2.37 22.08 -6.71
C CYS A 264 -3.30 23.28 -6.92
N ALA A 265 -4.49 23.26 -6.31
CA ALA A 265 -5.45 24.36 -6.38
C ALA A 265 -4.86 25.65 -5.76
N LEU A 266 -4.17 25.52 -4.62
CA LEU A 266 -3.48 26.65 -4.00
C LEU A 266 -2.35 27.20 -4.90
N GLY A 267 -1.61 26.33 -5.60
CA GLY A 267 -0.63 26.75 -6.60
C GLY A 267 -1.25 27.51 -7.77
N ALA A 268 -2.40 27.05 -8.27
CA ALA A 268 -3.16 27.73 -9.32
C ALA A 268 -3.69 29.10 -8.83
N LEU A 269 -4.25 29.16 -7.61
CA LEU A 269 -4.71 30.40 -7.00
C LEU A 269 -3.59 31.44 -6.91
N ILE A 270 -2.38 31.05 -6.50
CA ILE A 270 -1.23 31.97 -6.45
C ILE A 270 -0.87 32.52 -7.82
N HIS A 271 -0.99 31.71 -8.86
CA HIS A 271 -0.65 32.10 -10.21
C HIS A 271 -1.70 33.04 -10.83
N PHE A 272 -2.98 32.73 -10.66
CA PHE A 272 -4.08 33.47 -11.27
C PHE A 272 -4.54 34.67 -10.44
N VAL A 273 -4.41 34.62 -9.11
CA VAL A 273 -4.78 35.70 -8.20
C VAL A 273 -3.53 36.41 -7.71
N LYS A 274 -3.17 37.49 -8.40
CA LYS A 274 -2.08 38.41 -8.02
C LYS A 274 -2.68 39.62 -7.33
N PRO A 275 -2.54 39.77 -5.99
CA PRO A 275 -3.00 40.98 -5.30
C PRO A 275 -2.28 42.18 -5.91
N ARG A 276 -3.03 43.14 -6.46
CA ARG A 276 -2.44 44.40 -6.92
C ARG A 276 -1.87 45.13 -5.69
N PRO A 277 -0.64 45.67 -5.75
CA PRO A 277 -0.17 46.56 -4.71
C PRO A 277 -1.19 47.69 -4.56
N LYS A 278 -1.67 47.94 -3.33
CA LYS A 278 -2.39 49.18 -3.06
C LYS A 278 -1.37 50.31 -3.25
N ALA A 279 -1.43 50.99 -4.40
CA ALA A 279 -0.71 52.23 -4.63
C ALA A 279 -1.23 53.25 -3.61
N THR A 280 -0.61 53.28 -2.43
CA THR A 280 -0.76 54.38 -1.50
C THR A 280 0.34 55.35 -1.87
N ALA A 281 -0.06 56.50 -2.41
CA ALA A 281 0.79 57.54 -3.02
C ALA A 281 1.83 58.18 -2.07
N TYR A 282 2.09 57.59 -0.90
CA TYR A 282 3.00 58.09 0.13
C TYR A 282 3.97 57.03 0.69
N ALA A 283 3.89 55.77 0.23
CA ALA A 283 4.83 54.74 0.69
C ALA A 283 6.13 54.83 -0.11
N VAL A 284 7.14 55.53 0.44
CA VAL A 284 8.46 55.70 -0.20
C VAL A 284 9.19 54.38 -0.47
N HIS A 285 8.86 53.27 0.21
CA HIS A 285 9.30 51.93 -0.21
C HIS A 285 8.36 50.85 0.37
N PRO A 286 7.29 50.42 -0.31
CA PRO A 286 6.65 49.18 0.06
C PRO A 286 7.51 48.07 -0.54
N ALA A 287 8.46 47.55 0.23
CA ALA A 287 9.01 46.23 -0.07
C ALA A 287 7.81 45.27 -0.07
N ALA A 288 7.27 44.97 -1.25
CA ALA A 288 6.04 44.20 -1.40
C ALA A 288 6.27 42.83 -0.77
N ARG A 289 5.83 42.66 0.48
CA ARG A 289 5.92 41.38 1.19
C ARG A 289 5.14 40.36 0.38
N ARG A 290 5.68 39.16 0.25
CA ARG A 290 5.00 38.10 -0.50
C ARG A 290 3.62 37.85 0.12
N PRO A 291 2.58 37.68 -0.70
CA PRO A 291 1.25 37.32 -0.21
C PRO A 291 1.31 36.06 0.66
N LEU A 292 0.48 36.01 1.71
CA LEU A 292 0.44 34.91 2.68
C LEU A 292 0.26 33.54 2.00
N GLN A 293 -0.56 33.47 0.95
CA GLN A 293 -0.79 32.28 0.13
C GLN A 293 0.51 31.60 -0.34
N ASN A 294 1.56 32.36 -0.68
CA ASN A 294 2.84 31.79 -1.13
C ASN A 294 3.56 31.02 -0.02
N TYR A 295 3.47 31.50 1.22
CA TYR A 295 4.04 30.81 2.38
C TYR A 295 3.21 29.57 2.73
N ILE A 296 1.89 29.69 2.71
CA ILE A 296 0.98 28.55 2.93
C ILE A 296 1.27 27.45 1.91
N HIS A 297 1.43 27.79 0.63
CA HIS A 297 1.77 26.81 -0.41
C HIS A 297 3.09 26.11 -0.16
N ALA A 298 4.13 26.84 0.27
CA ALA A 298 5.41 26.23 0.60
C ALA A 298 5.29 25.27 1.80
N VAL A 299 4.62 25.70 2.87
CA VAL A 299 4.46 24.90 4.11
C VAL A 299 3.60 23.67 3.86
N VAL A 300 2.42 23.83 3.26
CA VAL A 300 1.52 22.71 2.94
C VAL A 300 2.18 21.73 1.97
N GLY A 301 2.92 22.23 0.98
CA GLY A 301 3.69 21.38 0.05
C GLY A 301 4.75 20.54 0.76
N LEU A 302 5.53 21.14 1.68
CA LEU A 302 6.53 20.42 2.46
C LEU A 302 5.89 19.41 3.43
N LEU A 303 4.78 19.79 4.07
CA LEU A 303 4.01 18.88 4.92
C LEU A 303 3.47 17.69 4.12
N THR A 304 2.98 17.91 2.90
CA THR A 304 2.51 16.84 2.01
C THR A 304 3.64 15.85 1.70
N ILE A 305 4.85 16.34 1.42
CA ILE A 305 6.03 15.49 1.22
C ILE A 305 6.41 14.75 2.52
N GLY A 306 6.39 15.42 3.67
CA GLY A 306 6.68 14.76 4.96
C GLY A 306 5.68 13.64 5.28
N LEU A 307 4.39 13.89 5.08
CA LEU A 307 3.32 12.89 5.28
C LEU A 307 3.41 11.74 4.28
N SER A 308 3.94 11.96 3.08
CA SER A 308 4.13 10.88 2.11
C SER A 308 5.20 9.88 2.55
N PHE A 309 6.25 10.32 3.24
CA PHE A 309 7.22 9.40 3.86
C PHE A 309 6.58 8.49 4.91
N TYR A 310 5.76 9.07 5.80
CA TYR A 310 4.98 8.30 6.76
C TYR A 310 4.05 7.30 6.05
N GLN A 311 3.37 7.73 4.98
CA GLN A 311 2.46 6.85 4.26
C GLN A 311 3.16 5.71 3.51
N VAL A 312 4.31 5.96 2.90
CA VAL A 312 5.09 4.89 2.29
C VAL A 312 5.60 3.93 3.36
N ARG A 313 6.08 4.44 4.50
CA ARG A 313 6.56 3.60 5.61
C ARG A 313 5.48 2.64 6.09
N THR A 314 4.33 3.18 6.51
CA THR A 314 3.20 2.37 6.97
C THR A 314 2.66 1.44 5.88
N GLY A 315 2.78 1.82 4.61
CA GLY A 315 2.41 0.99 3.47
C GLY A 315 3.16 -0.33 3.43
N TYR A 316 4.50 -0.30 3.44
CA TYR A 316 5.28 -1.54 3.31
C TYR A 316 5.54 -2.26 4.64
N THR A 317 5.54 -1.58 5.79
CA THR A 317 5.79 -2.24 7.10
C THR A 317 4.53 -2.79 7.75
N THR A 318 3.35 -2.27 7.40
CA THR A 318 2.11 -2.59 8.13
C THR A 318 1.00 -3.01 7.19
N GLU A 319 0.69 -2.20 6.17
CA GLU A 319 -0.41 -2.51 5.25
C GLU A 319 -0.08 -3.71 4.34
N TRP A 320 1.17 -3.86 3.93
CA TRP A 320 1.62 -4.98 3.10
C TRP A 320 1.45 -6.33 3.79
N PRO A 321 1.98 -6.59 5.00
CA PRO A 321 1.73 -7.84 5.70
C PRO A 321 0.25 -8.07 5.98
N LEU A 322 -0.46 -7.03 6.42
CA LEU A 322 -1.88 -7.11 6.74
C LEU A 322 -2.74 -7.47 5.51
N SER A 323 -2.42 -6.91 4.34
CA SER A 323 -3.24 -7.08 3.14
C SER A 323 -2.88 -8.31 2.33
N THR A 324 -1.64 -8.80 2.46
CA THR A 324 -1.13 -9.89 1.62
C THR A 324 -0.89 -11.19 2.37
N GLY A 325 -0.82 -11.15 3.71
CA GLY A 325 -0.41 -12.26 4.55
C GLY A 325 1.08 -12.61 4.44
N ARG A 326 1.85 -11.84 3.67
CA ARG A 326 3.29 -12.05 3.49
C ARG A 326 4.07 -11.39 4.64
N GLY A 327 5.24 -11.93 4.93
CA GLY A 327 6.18 -11.31 5.86
C GLY A 327 6.70 -9.95 5.37
N ASP A 328 7.64 -9.41 6.15
CA ASP A 328 8.22 -8.09 5.89
C ASP A 328 8.85 -7.98 4.50
N VAL A 329 8.76 -6.78 3.93
CA VAL A 329 9.50 -6.47 2.70
C VAL A 329 11.01 -6.53 2.98
N ARG A 330 11.78 -6.97 1.98
CA ARG A 330 13.25 -7.08 2.07
C ARG A 330 13.87 -5.83 2.69
N MET A 331 14.89 -6.04 3.54
CA MET A 331 15.60 -4.98 4.28
C MET A 331 16.07 -3.80 3.39
N GLY A 332 16.36 -4.05 2.10
CA GLY A 332 16.69 -3.01 1.13
C GLY A 332 15.67 -1.88 1.04
N ALA A 333 14.38 -2.15 1.22
CA ALA A 333 13.33 -1.12 1.22
C ALA A 333 13.50 -0.15 2.42
N ASN A 334 13.86 -0.67 3.60
CA ASN A 334 14.15 0.17 4.77
C ASN A 334 15.37 1.06 4.52
N ILE A 335 16.45 0.49 3.97
CA ILE A 335 17.68 1.22 3.66
C ILE A 335 17.39 2.39 2.71
N VAL A 336 16.71 2.11 1.60
CA VAL A 336 16.33 3.13 0.61
C VAL A 336 15.44 4.21 1.25
N TRP A 337 14.48 3.83 2.08
CA TRP A 337 13.61 4.79 2.77
C TRP A 337 14.39 5.69 3.73
N TYR A 338 15.31 5.15 4.53
CA TYR A 338 16.14 5.93 5.45
C TYR A 338 17.09 6.90 4.72
N ILE A 339 17.69 6.46 3.61
CA ILE A 339 18.51 7.33 2.77
C ILE A 339 17.66 8.50 2.26
N TRP A 340 16.49 8.20 1.68
CA TRP A 340 15.64 9.23 1.08
C TRP A 340 15.04 10.21 2.08
N VAL A 341 14.60 9.73 3.26
CA VAL A 341 14.00 10.60 4.29
C VAL A 341 15.01 11.59 4.87
N VAL A 342 16.30 11.27 4.83
CA VAL A 342 17.38 12.19 5.25
C VAL A 342 17.86 13.06 4.09
N LEU A 343 18.09 12.45 2.93
CA LEU A 343 18.67 13.13 1.78
C LEU A 343 17.80 14.29 1.28
N LEU A 344 16.48 14.10 1.14
CA LEU A 344 15.60 15.14 0.57
C LEU A 344 15.51 16.39 1.44
N PRO A 345 15.30 16.29 2.77
CA PRO A 345 15.38 17.46 3.65
C PRO A 345 16.73 18.15 3.60
N VAL A 346 17.85 17.40 3.59
CA VAL A 346 19.20 17.98 3.50
C VAL A 346 19.35 18.78 2.20
N LEU A 347 19.00 18.19 1.05
CA LEU A 347 19.04 18.90 -0.24
C LEU A 347 18.15 20.15 -0.22
N TYR A 348 16.95 20.06 0.34
CA TYR A 348 16.07 21.22 0.44
C TYR A 348 16.69 22.33 1.28
N MET A 349 17.29 21.99 2.43
CA MET A 349 17.95 22.92 3.34
C MET A 349 19.19 23.56 2.71
N LEU A 350 20.01 22.80 1.98
CA LEU A 350 21.14 23.34 1.22
C LEU A 350 20.66 24.37 0.19
N GLY A 351 19.54 24.10 -0.48
CA GLY A 351 18.91 25.06 -1.40
C GLY A 351 18.48 26.39 -0.74
N LEU A 352 18.29 26.44 0.59
CA LEU A 352 18.00 27.69 1.30
C LEU A 352 19.19 28.66 1.31
N ALA A 353 20.42 28.19 1.06
CA ALA A 353 21.58 29.07 0.88
C ALA A 353 21.42 30.05 -0.30
N LEU A 354 20.50 29.77 -1.24
CA LEU A 354 20.17 30.65 -2.36
C LEU A 354 19.14 31.75 -2.01
N LEU A 355 18.57 31.75 -0.80
CA LEU A 355 17.59 32.76 -0.36
C LEU A 355 18.10 34.21 -0.46
N PRO A 356 19.34 34.55 -0.06
CA PRO A 356 19.82 35.92 -0.17
C PRO A 356 19.84 36.41 -1.63
N ARG A 357 20.24 35.52 -2.56
CA ARG A 357 20.22 35.81 -4.00
C ARG A 357 18.79 36.00 -4.50
N GLN A 358 17.87 35.12 -4.09
CA GLN A 358 16.45 35.19 -4.42
C GLN A 358 15.83 36.52 -3.95
N PHE A 359 16.10 36.95 -2.72
CA PHE A 359 15.59 38.22 -2.20
C PHE A 359 16.17 39.44 -2.93
N LYS A 360 17.46 39.41 -3.30
CA LYS A 360 18.06 40.48 -4.11
C LYS A 360 17.41 40.60 -5.49
N GLN A 361 17.16 39.47 -6.17
CA GLN A 361 16.47 39.44 -7.47
C GLN A 361 15.04 39.97 -7.36
N GLU A 362 14.30 39.60 -6.31
CA GLU A 362 12.94 40.09 -6.09
C GLU A 362 12.88 41.58 -5.77
N ALA A 363 13.81 42.09 -4.96
CA ALA A 363 13.92 43.51 -4.69
C ALA A 363 14.24 44.32 -5.95
N ALA A 364 15.13 43.80 -6.81
CA ALA A 364 15.46 44.43 -8.10
C ALA A 364 14.25 44.44 -9.04
N ASN A 365 13.54 43.32 -9.16
CA ASN A 365 12.32 43.21 -9.99
C ASN A 365 11.21 44.13 -9.50
N ALA A 366 11.02 44.24 -8.17
CA ALA A 366 10.05 45.16 -7.58
C ALA A 366 10.40 46.62 -7.90
N ARG A 367 11.68 46.99 -7.80
CA ARG A 367 12.15 48.35 -8.13
C ARG A 367 11.95 48.69 -9.61
N ASN A 368 12.25 47.75 -10.51
CA ASN A 368 12.05 47.98 -11.95
C ASN A 368 10.55 48.09 -12.30
N GLY A 369 9.69 47.25 -11.73
CA GLY A 369 8.25 47.34 -11.98
C GLY A 369 7.58 48.63 -11.48
N VAL A 370 8.14 49.29 -10.45
CA VAL A 370 7.69 50.64 -10.04
C VAL A 370 8.05 51.68 -11.10
N LYS A 371 9.28 51.62 -11.64
CA LYS A 371 9.72 52.55 -12.70
C LYS A 371 8.89 52.42 -13.97
N ASP A 372 8.66 51.19 -14.42
CA ASP A 372 7.86 50.94 -15.64
C ASP A 372 6.43 51.48 -15.46
N GLY A 373 5.85 51.34 -14.27
CA GLY A 373 4.53 51.92 -13.95
C GLY A 373 4.52 53.46 -13.88
N GLU A 374 5.58 54.06 -13.33
CA GLU A 374 5.74 55.52 -13.33
C GLU A 374 5.90 56.07 -14.75
N ASP A 375 6.66 55.39 -15.61
CA ASP A 375 6.84 55.80 -17.01
C ASP A 375 5.55 55.61 -17.82
N GLU A 376 4.81 54.50 -17.64
CA GLU A 376 3.49 54.32 -18.25
C GLU A 376 2.48 55.40 -17.81
N ASP A 377 2.46 55.76 -16.52
CA ASP A 377 1.58 56.82 -16.01
C ASP A 377 2.00 58.20 -16.56
N ARG A 378 3.31 58.48 -16.65
CA ARG A 378 3.83 59.71 -17.26
C ARG A 378 3.48 59.80 -18.74
N ASP A 379 3.56 58.71 -19.49
CA ASP A 379 3.18 58.66 -20.90
C ASP A 379 1.66 58.85 -21.08
N ARG A 380 0.84 58.26 -20.21
CA ARG A 380 -0.62 58.51 -20.18
C ARG A 380 -0.96 59.96 -19.87
N ILE A 381 -0.21 60.59 -18.95
CA ILE A 381 -0.41 62.00 -18.60
C ILE A 381 0.06 62.92 -19.74
N ASN A 382 1.16 62.61 -20.42
CA ASN A 382 1.69 63.45 -21.50
C ASN A 382 1.06 63.19 -22.87
N ALA A 383 0.19 62.17 -23.00
CA ALA A 383 -0.54 61.90 -24.22
C ALA A 383 -1.45 63.08 -24.62
N PRO A 384 -1.44 63.51 -25.90
CA PRO A 384 -2.24 64.65 -26.38
C PRO A 384 -3.74 64.42 -26.13
N ILE A 385 -4.47 65.49 -25.77
CA ILE A 385 -5.86 65.45 -25.28
C ILE A 385 -6.82 64.65 -26.18
N GLN A 386 -6.56 64.55 -27.49
CA GLN A 386 -7.35 63.77 -28.45
C GLN A 386 -7.35 62.25 -28.22
N THR A 387 -6.32 61.67 -27.57
CA THR A 387 -6.28 60.22 -27.29
C THR A 387 -6.90 59.84 -25.96
N ARG A 388 -7.04 60.76 -24.99
CA ARG A 388 -7.63 60.46 -23.68
C ARG A 388 -9.13 60.14 -23.70
N TYR A 389 -9.85 60.55 -24.74
CA TYR A 389 -11.32 60.37 -24.84
C TYR A 389 -11.77 59.22 -25.75
N ARG A 390 -10.85 58.52 -26.43
CA ARG A 390 -11.23 57.37 -27.29
C ARG A 390 -11.48 56.06 -26.53
N ASP A 391 -11.04 55.96 -25.28
CA ASP A 391 -11.14 54.73 -24.48
C ASP A 391 -12.25 54.80 -23.39
N ALA A 392 -13.12 55.81 -23.46
CA ALA A 392 -14.20 56.03 -22.49
C ALA A 392 -15.62 55.74 -23.02
N PHE A 393 -15.76 55.06 -24.16
CA PHE A 393 -17.05 54.59 -24.70
C PHE A 393 -17.00 53.13 -25.13
#